data_AF-A0A8S2E827-F1
#
_entry.id   AF-A0A8S2E827-F1
#
_cell.length_a   1.000
_cell.length_b   1.000
_cell.length_c   1.000
_cell.angle_alpha   90.00
_cell.angle_beta   90.00
_cell.angle_gamma   90.00
#
_symmetry.space_group_name_H-M   'P 1'
#
loop_
_entity.id
_entity.type
_entity.pdbx_description
1 polymer ?
#
loop_
_entity_poly.entity_id
_entity_poly.type
_entity_poly.pdbx_seq_one_letter_code
_entity_poly.pdbx_strand_id
1 'polypeptide(L)'
;MAYCREMTVAAATFNTRRQRFSGVTEEPDEVLPPLPPIVHTNSTSSLYEAVKPIYHLVANLKNKVTYALEECKNPKDDLTCDESAAIYLYTLQWPEGQHSFFTMFNRALRNENRTQLIPYYNYLNLFMLAMNKLPAVEDRVWRGENIDLKVKYKQGTTHVWWGVSSCTDMVHVTGDFLVNQTKKRTLFNIKCYDGKIIKNHSAYPNESETILPPGAYLKVKSSLDFTENLCIVDIEQIPPAPEEVAHSAGDADTPGTLSYSNSSQISDVHILWLDPNVNKSQENVKTQEKLKELYPSYYKSFEKYDELEKFIEQKQSCGVVLVTGGQIGSQIVPKIHDLLQSISLIVYCMDKEKNEKWSRNYTKVKAVVNRSDDMIKQVKKEYAQLVEEQKQQQQVTESKSSRFSDFQQEAAKLLTPLTGYQNQPLVSLEESLAPVMDIISDLPKYIWKAKYNCTPPADGLTPDESASIRIYSMEFNAPEGSLYSLLNQDLRSASRHAIKKWFLYLKLFFHALFKLPSIEGTVWRALPGNASIDYEIGKQFIWWGVSSTARNMSILNGYINSKHGQNTLFCIQCKNGKSIRNHSYFTEVDEILLMPGTNLEVMGQLEPAEGLRIINLKELDRPLFFQ
;
A
#
# COMPACT_ATOMS: atom_id res chain seq x y z
N MET A 1 20.04 37.60 27.27
CA MET A 1 19.15 38.17 26.23
C MET A 1 19.45 37.66 24.82
N ALA A 2 20.71 37.40 24.42
CA ALA A 2 21.04 36.82 23.10
C ALA A 2 20.55 35.36 22.94
N TYR A 3 20.71 34.52 23.97
CA TYR A 3 20.27 33.11 23.96
C TYR A 3 18.74 32.94 23.81
N CYS A 4 17.94 33.82 24.42
CA CYS A 4 16.48 33.81 24.24
C CYS A 4 16.08 34.25 22.83
N ARG A 5 16.79 35.19 22.19
CA ARG A 5 16.52 35.60 20.81
C ARG A 5 16.81 34.47 19.81
N GLU A 6 17.88 33.70 20.00
CA GLU A 6 18.18 32.54 19.13
C GLU A 6 17.12 31.44 19.27
N MET A 7 16.65 31.14 20.48
CA MET A 7 15.56 30.18 20.69
C MET A 7 14.22 30.65 20.08
N THR A 8 13.89 31.95 20.17
CA THR A 8 12.67 32.50 19.57
C THR A 8 12.74 32.50 18.04
N VAL A 9 13.90 32.80 17.45
CA VAL A 9 14.11 32.74 16.00
C VAL A 9 14.03 31.29 15.50
N ALA A 10 14.71 30.34 16.16
CA ALA A 10 14.62 28.93 15.81
C ALA A 10 13.18 28.39 15.93
N ALA A 11 12.45 28.73 16.98
CA ALA A 11 11.06 28.33 17.16
C ALA A 11 10.10 28.96 16.13
N ALA A 12 10.31 30.22 15.75
CA ALA A 12 9.53 30.91 14.72
C ALA A 12 9.78 30.33 13.32
N THR A 13 11.05 30.02 12.98
CA THR A 13 11.42 29.31 11.74
C THR A 13 10.84 27.89 11.73
N PHE A 14 10.77 27.24 12.89
CA PHE A 14 10.21 25.88 13.06
C PHE A 14 8.69 25.81 12.88
N ASN A 15 7.94 26.74 13.49
CA ASN A 15 6.47 26.79 13.37
C ASN A 15 5.99 27.16 11.95
N THR A 16 6.77 27.96 11.22
CA THR A 16 6.43 28.43 9.87
C THR A 16 6.78 27.41 8.78
N ARG A 17 7.85 26.61 8.96
CA ARG A 17 8.18 25.46 8.10
C ARG A 17 7.05 24.41 8.07
N ARG A 18 6.38 24.18 9.21
CA ARG A 18 5.24 23.24 9.30
C ARG A 18 4.09 23.58 8.35
N GLN A 19 3.79 24.86 8.13
CA GLN A 19 2.63 25.25 7.32
C GLN A 19 2.69 24.76 5.87
N ARG A 20 3.90 24.67 5.27
CA ARG A 20 4.07 24.19 3.87
C ARG A 20 3.87 22.67 3.72
N PHE A 21 4.24 21.93 4.75
CA PHE A 21 4.19 20.46 4.77
C PHE A 21 2.94 19.92 5.47
N SER A 22 2.07 20.79 5.99
CA SER A 22 0.77 20.44 6.57
C SER A 22 -0.39 20.91 5.68
N GLY A 23 -1.53 20.20 5.67
CA GLY A 23 -2.77 20.72 5.06
C GLY A 23 -3.61 19.72 4.27
N VAL A 24 -3.21 18.44 4.23
CA VAL A 24 -4.00 17.38 3.57
C VAL A 24 -5.40 17.21 4.16
N THR A 25 -5.62 17.65 5.40
CA THR A 25 -6.95 17.67 6.05
C THR A 25 -7.94 18.63 5.39
N GLU A 26 -7.46 19.66 4.71
CA GLU A 26 -8.30 20.66 4.05
C GLU A 26 -8.72 20.22 2.64
N GLU A 27 -8.22 19.08 2.15
CA GLU A 27 -8.63 18.55 0.86
C GLU A 27 -10.11 18.13 0.93
N PRO A 28 -10.96 18.61 0.00
CA PRO A 28 -12.37 18.24 -0.04
C PRO A 28 -12.55 16.74 -0.23
N ASP A 29 -13.64 16.19 0.34
CA ASP A 29 -13.98 14.78 0.17
C ASP A 29 -14.59 14.50 -1.22
N GLU A 30 -15.17 15.52 -1.86
CA GLU A 30 -15.71 15.45 -3.21
C GLU A 30 -14.68 15.87 -4.26
N VAL A 31 -14.76 15.23 -5.44
CA VAL A 31 -13.98 15.63 -6.61
C VAL A 31 -14.55 16.94 -7.15
N LEU A 32 -13.77 18.01 -7.01
CA LEU A 32 -14.12 19.33 -7.53
C LEU A 32 -14.03 19.38 -9.07
N PRO A 33 -14.63 20.40 -9.72
CA PRO A 33 -14.40 20.65 -11.14
C PRO A 33 -12.90 20.80 -11.47
N PRO A 34 -12.47 20.39 -12.67
CA PRO A 34 -11.07 20.42 -13.07
C PRO A 34 -10.51 21.84 -13.04
N LEU A 35 -9.19 21.94 -12.84
CA LEU A 35 -8.48 23.21 -12.92
C LEU A 35 -8.54 23.77 -14.35
N PRO A 36 -8.50 25.11 -14.53
CA PRO A 36 -8.48 25.69 -15.85
C PRO A 36 -7.26 25.18 -16.65
N PRO A 37 -7.41 24.97 -17.98
CA PRO A 37 -6.31 24.50 -18.81
C PRO A 37 -5.16 25.50 -18.83
N ILE A 38 -3.94 25.00 -18.98
CA ILE A 38 -2.74 25.82 -19.11
C ILE A 38 -2.78 26.53 -20.47
N VAL A 39 -2.70 27.85 -20.45
CA VAL A 39 -2.73 28.70 -21.64
C VAL A 39 -1.31 29.01 -22.08
N HIS A 40 -0.86 28.31 -23.12
CA HIS A 40 0.40 28.57 -23.83
C HIS A 40 0.24 29.75 -24.78
N THR A 41 0.35 30.98 -24.27
CA THR A 41 0.44 32.17 -25.14
C THR A 41 1.89 32.59 -25.30
N ASN A 42 2.25 33.13 -26.47
CA ASN A 42 3.61 33.62 -26.77
C ASN A 42 4.01 34.86 -25.93
N SER A 43 3.14 35.35 -25.05
CA SER A 43 3.38 36.47 -24.14
C SER A 43 3.16 35.98 -22.71
N THR A 44 4.20 35.44 -22.07
CA THR A 44 4.18 35.11 -20.64
C THR A 44 3.93 36.38 -19.84
N SER A 45 2.78 36.47 -19.15
CA SER A 45 2.51 37.54 -18.19
C SER A 45 3.60 37.56 -17.13
N SER A 46 4.18 38.74 -16.84
CA SER A 46 5.14 38.90 -15.74
C SER A 46 4.52 38.51 -14.40
N LEU A 47 5.34 38.16 -13.42
CA LEU A 47 4.88 37.80 -12.08
C LEU A 47 4.06 38.95 -11.45
N TYR A 48 4.44 40.21 -11.71
CA TYR A 48 3.68 41.39 -11.27
C TYR A 48 2.26 41.41 -11.82
N GLU A 49 2.07 41.18 -13.12
CA GLU A 49 0.73 41.15 -13.72
C GLU A 49 -0.04 39.89 -13.31
N ALA A 50 0.65 38.76 -13.13
CA ALA A 50 0.04 37.51 -12.71
C ALA A 50 -0.57 37.57 -11.30
N VAL A 51 0.06 38.29 -10.38
CA VAL A 51 -0.38 38.42 -8.98
C VAL A 51 -1.17 39.70 -8.68
N LYS A 52 -1.32 40.60 -9.64
CA LYS A 52 -2.04 41.88 -9.49
C LYS A 52 -3.46 41.73 -8.96
N PRO A 53 -4.28 40.74 -9.39
CA PRO A 53 -5.61 40.53 -8.81
C PRO A 53 -5.56 40.06 -7.34
N ILE A 54 -4.41 39.58 -6.85
CA ILE A 54 -4.24 38.94 -5.54
C ILE A 54 -3.76 39.94 -4.46
N TYR A 55 -3.30 41.14 -4.84
CA TYR A 55 -2.67 42.08 -3.90
C TYR A 55 -3.50 42.47 -2.68
N HIS A 56 -4.82 42.50 -2.81
CA HIS A 56 -5.73 42.81 -1.71
C HIS A 56 -6.06 41.59 -0.84
N LEU A 57 -5.76 40.38 -1.31
CA LEU A 57 -6.04 39.11 -0.63
C LEU A 57 -4.87 38.66 0.26
N VAL A 58 -3.64 39.04 -0.07
CA VAL A 58 -2.42 38.63 0.63
C VAL A 58 -1.61 39.85 1.06
N ALA A 59 -1.45 40.03 2.37
CA ALA A 59 -0.70 41.14 2.93
C ALA A 59 0.76 41.15 2.43
N ASN A 60 1.30 42.33 2.14
CA ASN A 60 2.69 42.54 1.70
C ASN A 60 3.11 41.79 0.43
N LEU A 61 2.16 41.27 -0.36
CA LEU A 61 2.47 40.46 -1.55
C LEU A 61 3.35 41.20 -2.56
N LYS A 62 3.09 42.49 -2.81
CA LYS A 62 3.89 43.28 -3.76
C LYS A 62 5.38 43.32 -3.40
N ASN A 63 5.72 43.49 -2.12
CA ASN A 63 7.12 43.51 -1.67
C ASN A 63 7.76 42.12 -1.78
N LYS A 64 6.99 41.06 -1.48
CA LYS A 64 7.44 39.67 -1.60
C LYS A 64 7.68 39.25 -3.05
N VAL A 65 6.89 39.75 -3.99
CA VAL A 65 7.09 39.59 -5.43
C VAL A 65 8.38 40.27 -5.88
N THR A 66 8.62 41.52 -5.47
CA THR A 66 9.90 42.21 -5.75
C THR A 66 11.08 41.40 -5.23
N TYR A 67 11.00 40.92 -3.98
CA TYR A 67 12.05 40.11 -3.37
C TYR A 67 12.28 38.80 -4.14
N ALA A 68 11.22 38.08 -4.51
CA ALA A 68 11.34 36.83 -5.28
C ALA A 68 12.02 37.04 -6.64
N LEU A 69 11.69 38.13 -7.36
CA LEU A 69 12.33 38.49 -8.62
C LEU A 69 13.80 38.84 -8.44
N GLU A 70 14.17 39.48 -7.33
CA GLU A 70 15.56 39.82 -7.04
C GLU A 70 16.43 38.58 -6.78
N GLU A 71 15.92 37.62 -6.02
CA GLU A 71 16.59 36.34 -5.75
C GLU A 71 16.69 35.46 -7.01
N CYS A 72 15.71 35.57 -7.93
CA CYS A 72 15.62 34.76 -9.14
C CYS A 72 16.18 35.43 -10.41
N LYS A 73 17.01 36.48 -10.29
CA LYS A 73 17.56 37.22 -11.46
C LYS A 73 18.32 36.35 -12.46
N ASN A 74 18.95 35.28 -12.00
CA ASN A 74 19.72 34.34 -12.81
C ASN A 74 19.17 32.92 -12.61
N PRO A 75 18.00 32.60 -13.19
CA PRO A 75 17.35 31.32 -13.00
C PRO A 75 18.14 30.17 -13.66
N LYS A 76 17.98 28.98 -13.10
CA LYS A 76 18.45 27.71 -13.69
C LYS A 76 17.31 27.02 -14.45
N ASP A 77 17.59 25.83 -15.00
CA ASP A 77 16.59 24.88 -15.49
C ASP A 77 15.69 25.46 -16.62
N ASP A 78 16.27 26.30 -17.48
CA ASP A 78 15.62 27.00 -18.61
C ASP A 78 14.34 27.78 -18.25
N LEU A 79 14.22 28.16 -16.98
CA LEU A 79 13.16 29.04 -16.50
C LEU A 79 13.51 30.51 -16.79
N THR A 80 12.48 31.30 -17.05
CA THR A 80 12.59 32.76 -16.99
C THR A 80 12.67 33.24 -15.54
N CYS A 81 13.08 34.50 -15.34
CA CYS A 81 13.12 35.11 -14.01
C CYS A 81 11.73 35.07 -13.34
N ASP A 82 10.67 35.41 -14.08
CA ASP A 82 9.30 35.39 -13.57
C ASP A 82 8.80 33.98 -13.22
N GLU A 83 9.12 32.97 -14.03
CA GLU A 83 8.79 31.56 -13.76
C GLU A 83 9.49 31.04 -12.49
N SER A 84 10.81 31.27 -12.38
CA SER A 84 11.57 30.92 -11.18
C SER A 84 11.05 31.67 -9.95
N ALA A 85 10.77 32.97 -10.08
CA ALA A 85 10.24 33.79 -8.99
C ALA A 85 8.83 33.37 -8.58
N ALA A 86 8.02 32.81 -9.48
CA ALA A 86 6.71 32.26 -9.14
C ALA A 86 6.84 31.05 -8.21
N ILE A 87 7.79 30.14 -8.48
CA ILE A 87 8.10 28.99 -7.61
C ILE A 87 8.69 29.49 -6.29
N TYR A 88 9.62 30.44 -6.34
CA TYR A 88 10.24 31.00 -5.13
C TYR A 88 9.20 31.66 -4.22
N LEU A 89 8.30 32.48 -4.79
CA LEU A 89 7.18 33.10 -4.08
C LEU A 89 6.27 32.09 -3.40
N TYR A 90 6.00 30.95 -4.03
CA TYR A 90 5.23 29.86 -3.44
C TYR A 90 5.89 29.30 -2.18
N THR A 91 7.22 29.22 -2.16
CA THR A 91 7.95 28.69 -1.00
C THR A 91 8.17 29.72 0.12
N LEU A 92 8.07 31.02 -0.17
CA LEU A 92 8.38 32.09 0.78
C LEU A 92 7.51 32.06 2.04
N GLN A 93 8.16 32.31 3.19
CA GLN A 93 7.49 32.47 4.47
C GLN A 93 6.96 33.89 4.69
N TRP A 94 5.87 33.95 5.45
CA TRP A 94 5.29 35.19 5.98
C TRP A 94 5.52 35.27 7.49
N PRO A 95 5.51 36.50 8.06
CA PRO A 95 5.58 36.68 9.50
C PRO A 95 4.46 35.92 10.23
N GLU A 96 4.74 35.52 11.47
CA GLU A 96 3.77 34.84 12.33
C GLU A 96 2.47 35.66 12.46
N GLY A 97 1.33 34.98 12.37
CA GLY A 97 -0.01 35.61 12.40
C GLY A 97 -0.51 36.13 11.05
N GLN A 98 0.29 36.09 9.97
CA GLN A 98 -0.16 36.41 8.62
C GLN A 98 -0.33 35.15 7.78
N HIS A 99 -1.33 35.13 6.89
CA HIS A 99 -1.46 34.09 5.88
C HIS A 99 -0.43 34.33 4.77
N SER A 100 0.43 33.33 4.53
CA SER A 100 1.38 33.36 3.42
C SER A 100 0.68 33.24 2.08
N PHE A 101 1.42 33.55 1.01
CA PHE A 101 0.94 33.30 -0.35
C PHE A 101 0.61 31.82 -0.56
N PHE A 102 1.50 30.90 -0.13
CA PHE A 102 1.26 29.45 -0.11
C PHE A 102 -0.11 29.10 0.51
N THR A 103 -0.38 29.61 1.71
CA THR A 103 -1.58 29.24 2.48
C THR A 103 -2.84 29.72 1.75
N MET A 104 -2.83 30.95 1.26
CA MET A 104 -3.99 31.53 0.57
C MET A 104 -4.23 30.88 -0.80
N PHE A 105 -3.15 30.59 -1.54
CA PHE A 105 -3.25 29.92 -2.84
C PHE A 105 -3.76 28.49 -2.71
N ASN A 106 -3.21 27.69 -1.78
CA ASN A 106 -3.70 26.34 -1.54
C ASN A 106 -5.13 26.31 -0.99
N ARG A 107 -5.52 27.28 -0.16
CA ARG A 107 -6.92 27.46 0.26
C ARG A 107 -7.85 27.69 -0.94
N ALA A 108 -7.45 28.51 -1.91
CA ALA A 108 -8.24 28.76 -3.11
C ALA A 108 -8.33 27.51 -4.00
N LEU A 109 -7.25 26.75 -4.14
CA LEU A 109 -7.21 25.49 -4.88
C LEU A 109 -8.14 24.42 -4.28
N ARG A 110 -8.26 24.37 -2.96
CA ARG A 110 -9.13 23.43 -2.24
C ARG A 110 -10.58 23.89 -2.10
N ASN A 111 -10.89 25.12 -2.49
CA ASN A 111 -12.22 25.68 -2.29
C ASN A 111 -13.23 25.07 -3.29
N GLU A 112 -14.33 24.54 -2.76
CA GLU A 112 -15.47 24.05 -3.53
C GLU A 112 -16.05 25.15 -4.44
N ASN A 113 -16.11 26.39 -3.94
CA ASN A 113 -16.47 27.54 -4.74
C ASN A 113 -15.29 27.96 -5.62
N ARG A 114 -15.24 27.43 -6.84
CA ARG A 114 -14.21 27.74 -7.84
C ARG A 114 -14.08 29.22 -8.21
N THR A 115 -15.07 30.07 -7.90
CA THR A 115 -14.90 31.52 -8.12
C THR A 115 -13.80 32.12 -7.25
N GLN A 116 -13.48 31.50 -6.11
CA GLN A 116 -12.39 31.93 -5.22
C GLN A 116 -11.01 31.71 -5.84
N LEU A 117 -10.89 30.83 -6.84
CA LEU A 117 -9.64 30.58 -7.56
C LEU A 117 -9.41 31.59 -8.70
N ILE A 118 -10.45 32.28 -9.18
CA ILE A 118 -10.37 33.23 -10.32
C ILE A 118 -9.25 34.26 -10.16
N PRO A 119 -9.06 34.93 -8.99
CA PRO A 119 -7.96 35.88 -8.80
C PRO A 119 -6.56 35.28 -9.01
N TYR A 120 -6.43 33.95 -8.86
CA TYR A 120 -5.17 33.22 -8.95
C TYR A 120 -4.91 32.62 -10.34
N TYR A 121 -5.82 32.70 -11.31
CA TYR A 121 -5.67 32.02 -12.61
C TYR A 121 -4.39 32.40 -13.36
N ASN A 122 -4.05 33.69 -13.41
CA ASN A 122 -2.82 34.13 -14.09
C ASN A 122 -1.56 33.61 -13.39
N TYR A 123 -1.57 33.61 -12.05
CA TYR A 123 -0.47 33.05 -11.28
C TYR A 123 -0.37 31.53 -11.43
N LEU A 124 -1.49 30.80 -11.34
CA LEU A 124 -1.55 29.34 -11.55
C LEU A 124 -1.01 28.98 -12.94
N ASN A 125 -1.37 29.74 -13.98
CA ASN A 125 -0.84 29.54 -15.32
C ASN A 125 0.68 29.72 -15.38
N LEU A 126 1.21 30.82 -14.83
CA LEU A 126 2.66 31.09 -14.79
C LEU A 126 3.41 30.01 -13.98
N PHE A 127 2.85 29.60 -12.84
CA PHE A 127 3.41 28.56 -11.98
C PHE A 127 3.44 27.20 -12.70
N MET A 128 2.35 26.79 -13.36
CA MET A 128 2.30 25.54 -14.10
C MET A 128 3.20 25.53 -15.35
N LEU A 129 3.35 26.67 -16.04
CA LEU A 129 4.34 26.81 -17.11
C LEU A 129 5.77 26.57 -16.61
N ALA A 130 6.11 27.13 -15.44
CA ALA A 130 7.40 26.89 -14.80
C ALA A 130 7.57 25.41 -14.42
N MET A 131 6.58 24.81 -13.76
CA MET A 131 6.61 23.41 -13.33
C MET A 131 6.73 22.43 -14.50
N ASN A 132 6.10 22.70 -15.64
CA ASN A 132 6.17 21.85 -16.83
C ASN A 132 7.54 21.86 -17.52
N LYS A 133 8.36 22.90 -17.31
CA LYS A 133 9.74 22.95 -17.79
C LYS A 133 10.71 22.16 -16.91
N LEU A 134 10.35 21.90 -15.66
CA LEU A 134 11.16 21.11 -14.76
C LEU A 134 11.04 19.61 -15.07
N PRO A 135 12.16 18.84 -15.00
CA PRO A 135 12.13 17.40 -15.17
C PRO A 135 11.13 16.73 -14.21
N ALA A 136 10.34 15.80 -14.73
CA ALA A 136 9.47 14.96 -13.92
C ALA A 136 10.30 13.97 -13.09
N VAL A 137 9.90 13.79 -11.85
CA VAL A 137 10.40 12.77 -10.93
C VAL A 137 9.33 11.70 -10.80
N GLU A 138 9.69 10.51 -11.28
CA GLU A 138 8.90 9.28 -11.15
C GLU A 138 9.44 8.43 -9.98
N ASP A 139 9.64 9.03 -8.82
CA ASP A 139 10.25 8.37 -7.65
C ASP A 139 9.34 8.48 -6.42
N ARG A 140 9.84 8.13 -5.23
CA ARG A 140 9.07 8.21 -3.98
C ARG A 140 9.43 9.42 -3.16
N VAL A 141 8.39 10.04 -2.64
CA VAL A 141 8.48 11.21 -1.76
C VAL A 141 7.67 10.99 -0.50
N TRP A 142 8.07 11.68 0.56
CA TRP A 142 7.51 11.57 1.89
C TRP A 142 6.83 12.87 2.30
N ARG A 143 5.76 12.75 3.09
CA ARG A 143 5.05 13.90 3.67
C ARG A 143 4.48 13.53 5.04
N GLY A 144 4.70 14.37 6.05
CA GLY A 144 4.22 14.15 7.42
C GLY A 144 3.10 15.13 7.81
N GLU A 145 2.05 14.62 8.46
CA GLU A 145 0.90 15.40 8.93
C GLU A 145 0.66 15.15 10.44
N ASN A 146 0.32 16.21 11.18
CA ASN A 146 0.10 16.17 12.63
C ASN A 146 -1.35 15.83 13.03
N ILE A 147 -1.96 14.91 12.29
CA ILE A 147 -3.33 14.42 12.54
C ILE A 147 -3.46 12.95 12.11
N ASP A 148 -4.45 12.26 12.69
CA ASP A 148 -4.89 10.94 12.25
C ASP A 148 -5.73 11.04 10.98
N LEU A 149 -5.19 10.55 9.87
CA LEU A 149 -5.88 10.51 8.59
C LEU A 149 -6.25 9.08 8.18
N LYS A 150 -6.03 8.09 9.06
CA LYS A 150 -6.29 6.68 8.78
C LYS A 150 -7.71 6.42 8.28
N VAL A 151 -8.70 7.06 8.91
CA VAL A 151 -10.11 6.87 8.55
C VAL A 151 -10.43 7.42 7.16
N LYS A 152 -9.76 8.50 6.75
CA LYS A 152 -9.92 9.12 5.43
C LYS A 152 -9.19 8.33 4.35
N TYR A 153 -7.95 7.93 4.61
CA TYR A 153 -7.08 7.24 3.64
C TYR A 153 -7.13 5.72 3.83
N LYS A 154 -8.29 5.12 3.55
CA LYS A 154 -8.46 3.66 3.60
C LYS A 154 -7.84 2.99 2.37
N GLN A 155 -7.28 1.80 2.54
CA GLN A 155 -6.75 1.02 1.43
C GLN A 155 -7.76 0.88 0.28
N GLY A 156 -7.29 1.07 -0.96
CA GLY A 156 -8.11 0.99 -2.17
C GLY A 156 -8.85 2.28 -2.53
N THR A 157 -8.99 3.24 -1.61
CA THR A 157 -9.61 4.55 -1.90
C THR A 157 -8.72 5.41 -2.77
N THR A 158 -9.34 6.30 -3.55
CA THR A 158 -8.66 7.31 -4.37
C THR A 158 -9.04 8.69 -3.87
N HIS A 159 -8.05 9.56 -3.75
CA HIS A 159 -8.19 10.94 -3.27
C HIS A 159 -7.59 11.89 -4.29
N VAL A 160 -8.08 13.12 -4.34
CA VAL A 160 -7.48 14.19 -5.15
C VAL A 160 -6.85 15.20 -4.20
N TRP A 161 -5.56 15.45 -4.37
CA TRP A 161 -4.88 16.58 -3.70
C TRP A 161 -4.96 17.78 -4.62
N TRP A 162 -5.92 18.67 -4.37
CA TRP A 162 -6.14 19.88 -5.14
C TRP A 162 -5.09 20.94 -4.86
N GLY A 163 -4.58 20.99 -3.63
CA GLY A 163 -3.45 21.85 -3.30
C GLY A 163 -2.16 21.38 -3.96
N VAL A 164 -1.28 22.34 -4.24
CA VAL A 164 0.12 22.05 -4.52
C VAL A 164 0.73 21.43 -3.25
N SER A 165 1.36 20.27 -3.38
CA SER A 165 1.77 19.48 -2.22
C SER A 165 3.29 19.36 -2.10
N SER A 166 3.87 20.09 -1.15
CA SER A 166 5.29 19.97 -0.80
C SER A 166 5.59 18.63 -0.12
N CYS A 167 6.57 17.91 -0.66
CA CYS A 167 7.06 16.62 -0.20
C CYS A 167 8.61 16.63 -0.17
N THR A 168 9.21 15.54 0.27
CA THR A 168 10.68 15.37 0.29
C THR A 168 11.06 13.94 -0.10
N ASP A 169 12.12 13.75 -0.90
CA ASP A 169 12.68 12.43 -1.20
C ASP A 169 13.48 11.84 0.00
N MET A 170 13.76 12.68 1.01
CA MET A 170 14.52 12.32 2.20
C MET A 170 13.62 12.12 3.41
N VAL A 171 13.29 10.86 3.75
CA VAL A 171 12.37 10.53 4.87
C VAL A 171 12.74 11.21 6.21
N HIS A 172 14.04 11.40 6.49
CA HIS A 172 14.52 12.03 7.73
C HIS A 172 14.08 13.51 7.86
N VAL A 173 13.91 14.22 6.73
CA VAL A 173 13.40 15.60 6.71
C VAL A 173 11.97 15.67 7.28
N THR A 174 11.23 14.55 7.25
CA THR A 174 9.88 14.52 7.82
C THR A 174 9.83 14.48 9.35
N GLY A 175 10.97 14.20 10.01
CA GLY A 175 11.04 14.14 11.47
C GLY A 175 10.59 15.42 12.16
N ASP A 176 10.94 16.58 11.59
CA ASP A 176 10.53 17.91 12.09
C ASP A 176 9.01 18.14 12.05
N PHE A 177 8.31 17.40 11.19
CA PHE A 177 6.84 17.45 11.09
C PHE A 177 6.15 16.46 12.03
N LEU A 178 6.86 15.45 12.55
CA LEU A 178 6.32 14.38 13.41
C LEU A 178 6.69 14.51 14.91
N VAL A 179 7.26 15.65 15.30
CA VAL A 179 7.91 15.89 16.61
C VAL A 179 7.00 15.62 17.81
N ASN A 180 5.70 15.86 17.71
CA ASN A 180 4.79 15.67 18.84
C ASN A 180 4.28 14.22 18.91
N GLN A 181 5.07 13.37 19.57
CA GLN A 181 4.80 11.94 19.63
C GLN A 181 3.51 11.54 20.36
N THR A 182 2.91 12.46 21.14
CA THR A 182 1.67 12.23 21.90
C THR A 182 0.40 12.63 21.14
N LYS A 183 0.52 13.38 20.04
CA LYS A 183 -0.62 13.68 19.16
C LYS A 183 -0.72 12.62 18.07
N LYS A 184 -1.92 12.37 17.56
CA LYS A 184 -2.05 11.49 16.39
C LYS A 184 -1.41 12.10 15.15
N ARG A 185 -0.73 11.29 14.34
CA ARG A 185 0.07 11.69 13.17
C ARG A 185 -0.09 10.71 12.03
N THR A 186 0.12 11.20 10.82
CA THR A 186 0.14 10.40 9.59
C THR A 186 1.42 10.67 8.81
N LEU A 187 2.13 9.61 8.39
CA LEU A 187 3.27 9.70 7.48
C LEU A 187 2.89 9.08 6.13
N PHE A 188 2.88 9.88 5.08
CA PHE A 188 2.65 9.43 3.71
C PHE A 188 3.96 9.05 3.04
N ASN A 189 3.95 7.91 2.36
CA ASN A 189 4.97 7.49 1.41
C ASN A 189 4.33 7.40 0.01
N ILE A 190 4.71 8.33 -0.86
CA ILE A 190 3.98 8.65 -2.10
C ILE A 190 4.85 8.25 -3.27
N LYS A 191 4.43 7.28 -4.08
CA LYS A 191 5.00 7.09 -5.42
C LYS A 191 4.40 8.15 -6.34
N CYS A 192 5.22 9.09 -6.82
CA CYS A 192 4.79 10.11 -7.76
C CYS A 192 5.23 9.76 -9.19
N TYR A 193 4.52 10.35 -10.16
CA TYR A 193 4.80 10.27 -11.59
C TYR A 193 5.24 11.63 -12.15
N ASP A 194 4.73 12.72 -11.59
CA ASP A 194 5.01 14.08 -12.06
C ASP A 194 5.49 15.00 -10.92
N GLY A 195 6.27 14.45 -9.98
CA GLY A 195 6.90 15.26 -8.94
C GLY A 195 7.95 16.21 -9.56
N LYS A 196 8.07 17.44 -9.06
CA LYS A 196 9.10 18.39 -9.52
C LYS A 196 10.05 18.74 -8.39
N ILE A 197 11.34 18.51 -8.57
CA ILE A 197 12.37 18.98 -7.64
C ILE A 197 12.56 20.48 -7.86
N ILE A 198 12.32 21.26 -6.81
CA ILE A 198 12.37 22.74 -6.88
C ILE A 198 13.55 23.34 -6.11
N LYS A 199 14.55 22.53 -5.73
CA LYS A 199 15.68 22.97 -4.89
C LYS A 199 16.39 24.23 -5.41
N ASN A 200 16.47 24.41 -6.74
CA ASN A 200 17.12 25.57 -7.38
C ASN A 200 16.25 26.84 -7.37
N HIS A 201 14.96 26.70 -7.06
CA HIS A 201 13.94 27.74 -7.16
C HIS A 201 13.15 27.90 -5.86
N SER A 202 13.57 27.23 -4.78
CA SER A 202 12.97 27.31 -3.45
C SER A 202 13.75 28.27 -2.57
N ALA A 203 13.05 28.98 -1.68
CA ALA A 203 13.66 29.72 -0.58
C ALA A 203 14.36 28.80 0.44
N TYR A 204 14.20 27.47 0.32
CA TYR A 204 14.75 26.45 1.20
C TYR A 204 15.47 25.34 0.41
N PRO A 205 16.60 25.64 -0.25
CA PRO A 205 17.29 24.70 -1.14
C PRO A 205 17.76 23.41 -0.45
N ASN A 206 17.95 23.44 0.87
CA ASN A 206 18.44 22.29 1.65
C ASN A 206 17.34 21.28 2.03
N GLU A 207 16.06 21.55 1.73
CA GLU A 207 14.95 20.66 2.09
C GLU A 207 14.72 19.52 1.09
N SER A 208 15.44 19.51 -0.04
CA SER A 208 15.19 18.62 -1.18
C SER A 208 13.70 18.56 -1.53
N GLU A 209 13.09 19.75 -1.59
CA GLU A 209 11.64 19.88 -1.76
C GLU A 209 11.23 19.37 -3.15
N THR A 210 10.34 18.39 -3.15
CA THR A 210 9.68 17.86 -4.35
C THR A 210 8.20 18.20 -4.26
N ILE A 211 7.70 18.93 -5.25
CA ILE A 211 6.30 19.34 -5.29
C ILE A 211 5.50 18.37 -6.16
N LEU A 212 4.34 17.95 -5.67
CA LEU A 212 3.29 17.37 -6.51
C LEU A 212 2.40 18.49 -7.05
N PRO A 213 2.09 18.48 -8.36
CA PRO A 213 1.22 19.47 -8.97
C PRO A 213 -0.20 19.40 -8.37
N PRO A 214 -0.97 20.51 -8.45
CA PRO A 214 -2.32 20.54 -7.93
C PRO A 214 -3.25 19.65 -8.76
N GLY A 215 -4.21 18.99 -8.12
CA GLY A 215 -5.12 18.04 -8.76
C GLY A 215 -4.54 16.63 -8.92
N ALA A 216 -3.55 16.26 -8.11
CA ALA A 216 -2.96 14.92 -8.15
C ALA A 216 -3.96 13.86 -7.66
N TYR A 217 -4.29 12.88 -8.51
CA TYR A 217 -5.06 11.70 -8.13
C TYR A 217 -4.15 10.72 -7.43
N LEU A 218 -4.54 10.23 -6.25
CA LEU A 218 -3.71 9.40 -5.39
C LEU A 218 -4.51 8.20 -4.89
N LYS A 219 -4.05 6.98 -5.20
CA LYS A 219 -4.65 5.72 -4.77
C LYS A 219 -3.92 5.14 -3.58
N VAL A 220 -4.65 4.89 -2.48
CA VAL A 220 -4.09 4.27 -1.27
C VAL A 220 -3.81 2.79 -1.54
N LYS A 221 -2.53 2.41 -1.43
CA LYS A 221 -2.04 1.04 -1.67
C LYS A 221 -2.09 0.19 -0.42
N SER A 222 -1.65 0.74 0.71
CA SER A 222 -1.68 0.07 2.01
C SER A 222 -1.51 1.07 3.16
N SER A 223 -1.77 0.62 4.38
CA SER A 223 -1.57 1.42 5.59
C SER A 223 -1.08 0.55 6.75
N LEU A 224 -0.23 1.10 7.59
CA LEU A 224 0.33 0.43 8.77
C LEU A 224 0.07 1.27 10.00
N ASP A 225 -0.50 0.65 11.02
CA ASP A 225 -0.69 1.29 12.32
C ASP A 225 0.43 0.83 13.25
N PHE A 226 1.32 1.76 13.61
CA PHE A 226 2.44 1.42 14.47
C PHE A 226 2.10 1.62 15.95
N THR A 227 1.64 2.82 16.30
CA THR A 227 1.09 3.14 17.63
C THR A 227 -0.33 3.67 17.48
N GLU A 228 -1.03 3.87 18.61
CA GLU A 228 -2.29 4.62 18.63
C GLU A 228 -2.20 6.04 18.04
N ASN A 229 -0.97 6.58 17.92
CA ASN A 229 -0.68 7.94 17.52
C ASN A 229 0.09 8.06 16.20
N LEU A 230 0.40 6.96 15.51
CA LEU A 230 1.12 6.99 14.24
C LEU A 230 0.55 5.97 13.24
N CYS A 231 0.04 6.49 12.13
CA CYS A 231 -0.32 5.72 10.94
C CYS A 231 0.66 6.06 9.80
N ILE A 232 1.11 5.04 9.06
CA ILE A 232 1.91 5.20 7.84
C ILE A 232 1.04 4.79 6.66
N VAL A 233 0.92 5.65 5.65
CA VAL A 233 0.07 5.44 4.47
C VAL A 233 0.94 5.35 3.23
N ASP A 234 0.85 4.21 2.54
CA ASP A 234 1.48 3.97 1.25
C ASP A 234 0.49 4.33 0.14
N ILE A 235 0.85 5.28 -0.70
CA ILE A 235 -0.03 5.85 -1.72
C ILE A 235 0.72 6.03 -3.04
N GLU A 236 -0.01 5.90 -4.15
CA GLU A 236 0.52 5.97 -5.50
C GLU A 236 -0.28 6.98 -6.31
N GLN A 237 0.39 7.94 -6.93
CA GLN A 237 -0.24 8.86 -7.85
C GLN A 237 -0.79 8.09 -9.06
N ILE A 238 -1.99 8.39 -9.52
CA ILE A 238 -2.51 7.80 -10.76
C ILE A 238 -2.02 8.70 -11.89
N PRO A 239 -1.25 8.18 -12.87
CA PRO A 239 -0.84 8.98 -14.01
C PRO A 239 -2.08 9.42 -14.80
N PRO A 240 -2.11 10.64 -15.36
CA PRO A 240 -3.17 11.03 -16.27
C PRO A 240 -3.22 10.05 -17.44
N ALA A 241 -4.43 9.68 -17.88
CA ALA A 241 -4.59 8.83 -19.04
C ALA A 241 -3.88 9.47 -20.25
N PRO A 242 -3.14 8.71 -21.08
CA PRO A 242 -2.63 9.23 -22.34
C PRO A 242 -3.78 9.82 -23.15
N GLU A 243 -3.64 11.04 -23.66
CA GLU A 243 -4.65 11.70 -24.48
C GLU A 243 -4.85 10.94 -25.81
N GLU A 244 -5.64 9.87 -25.80
CA GLU A 244 -6.21 9.28 -27.01
C GLU A 244 -7.65 9.77 -27.18
N VAL A 245 -7.80 10.66 -28.16
CA VAL A 245 -9.03 10.97 -28.91
C VAL A 245 -10.26 11.30 -28.05
N ALA A 246 -10.35 12.58 -27.68
CA ALA A 246 -11.63 13.21 -27.37
C ALA A 246 -12.55 13.13 -28.60
N HIS A 247 -13.40 12.10 -28.67
CA HIS A 247 -14.73 12.18 -29.29
C HIS A 247 -15.65 11.06 -28.77
N SER A 248 -16.76 11.50 -28.18
CA SER A 248 -18.05 10.81 -27.96
C SER A 248 -18.32 10.16 -26.58
N ALA A 249 -19.58 10.36 -26.17
CA ALA A 249 -20.30 9.90 -24.99
C ALA A 249 -19.87 10.54 -23.64
N GLY A 250 -20.69 11.29 -22.91
CA GLY A 250 -22.16 11.37 -22.88
C GLY A 250 -22.69 10.54 -21.71
N ASP A 251 -23.24 11.26 -20.74
CA ASP A 251 -24.10 10.83 -19.63
C ASP A 251 -23.47 10.32 -18.31
N ALA A 252 -23.99 10.94 -17.25
CA ALA A 252 -23.62 10.84 -15.85
C ALA A 252 -24.36 9.71 -15.16
N ASP A 253 -23.72 9.11 -14.14
CA ASP A 253 -24.44 8.71 -12.94
C ASP A 253 -23.46 8.63 -11.74
N THR A 254 -23.79 9.37 -10.68
CA THR A 254 -23.01 9.48 -9.44
C THR A 254 -23.53 8.48 -8.41
N PRO A 255 -22.70 7.64 -7.75
CA PRO A 255 -23.15 6.88 -6.59
C PRO A 255 -22.53 7.38 -5.27
N GLY A 256 -23.38 8.02 -4.47
CA GLY A 256 -23.62 7.76 -3.05
C GLY A 256 -22.46 7.41 -2.11
N THR A 257 -22.11 8.39 -1.28
CA THR A 257 -21.31 8.32 -0.05
C THR A 257 -21.81 7.26 0.94
N LEU A 258 -20.97 6.28 1.29
CA LEU A 258 -21.23 5.30 2.36
C LEU A 258 -20.21 5.43 3.49
N SER A 259 -20.70 5.77 4.67
CA SER A 259 -19.95 5.86 5.91
C SER A 259 -19.69 4.46 6.49
N TYR A 260 -18.42 4.16 6.78
CA TYR A 260 -18.03 2.94 7.50
C TYR A 260 -17.35 3.32 8.81
N SER A 261 -18.09 3.13 9.90
CA SER A 261 -17.59 2.99 11.27
C SER A 261 -16.81 1.69 11.42
N ASN A 262 -15.55 1.76 11.83
CA ASN A 262 -14.77 0.59 12.26
C ASN A 262 -14.68 0.57 13.78
N SER A 263 -15.26 -0.46 14.39
CA SER A 263 -14.83 -1.01 15.67
C SER A 263 -14.12 -2.34 15.40
N SER A 264 -12.98 -2.52 16.04
CA SER A 264 -12.17 -3.75 16.06
C SER A 264 -12.98 -4.95 16.55
N GLN A 265 -13.54 -5.72 15.62
CA GLN A 265 -14.13 -7.04 15.86
C GLN A 265 -14.09 -7.85 14.56
N ILE A 266 -14.11 -9.18 14.71
CA ILE A 266 -14.18 -10.22 13.67
C ILE A 266 -14.98 -9.71 12.45
N SER A 267 -14.53 -9.97 11.21
CA SER A 267 -15.34 -9.70 10.03
C SER A 267 -16.71 -10.33 10.17
N ASP A 268 -17.78 -9.52 10.27
CA ASP A 268 -19.14 -10.00 10.54
C ASP A 268 -19.53 -11.12 9.57
N VAL A 269 -20.07 -12.24 10.07
CA VAL A 269 -20.71 -13.26 9.24
C VAL A 269 -22.19 -12.89 9.12
N HIS A 270 -22.61 -12.49 7.93
CA HIS A 270 -24.00 -12.12 7.67
C HIS A 270 -24.83 -13.32 7.22
N ILE A 271 -26.09 -13.35 7.68
CA ILE A 271 -27.09 -14.33 7.24
C ILE A 271 -28.07 -13.60 6.35
N LEU A 272 -28.03 -13.89 5.06
CA LEU A 272 -28.85 -13.22 4.05
C LEU A 272 -29.91 -14.19 3.54
N TRP A 273 -31.15 -13.73 3.37
CA TRP A 273 -32.21 -14.53 2.76
C TRP A 273 -32.80 -13.80 1.55
N LEU A 274 -32.57 -14.33 0.35
CA LEU A 274 -33.15 -13.86 -0.89
C LEU A 274 -34.34 -14.72 -1.34
N ASP A 275 -35.55 -14.20 -1.18
CA ASP A 275 -36.79 -14.82 -1.65
C ASP A 275 -37.87 -13.74 -1.93
N PRO A 276 -38.50 -13.70 -3.12
CA PRO A 276 -39.54 -12.71 -3.46
C PRO A 276 -40.78 -12.80 -2.57
N ASN A 277 -40.95 -13.92 -1.88
CA ASN A 277 -42.04 -14.19 -0.94
C ASN A 277 -41.54 -14.26 0.50
N VAL A 278 -40.31 -13.79 0.79
CA VAL A 278 -39.72 -13.84 2.14
C VAL A 278 -40.65 -13.18 3.17
N ASN A 279 -41.30 -12.06 2.82
CA ASN A 279 -42.25 -11.35 3.69
C ASN A 279 -43.73 -11.68 3.45
N LYS A 280 -44.05 -12.61 2.53
CA LYS A 280 -45.42 -12.82 2.03
C LYS A 280 -46.08 -14.08 2.57
N SER A 281 -45.31 -15.11 2.96
CA SER A 281 -45.86 -16.33 3.54
C SER A 281 -45.77 -16.33 5.06
N GLN A 282 -46.82 -16.83 5.73
CA GLN A 282 -46.86 -16.91 7.20
C GLN A 282 -45.73 -17.80 7.75
N GLU A 283 -45.35 -18.84 7.00
CA GLU A 283 -44.23 -19.72 7.36
C GLU A 283 -42.87 -19.01 7.23
N ASN A 284 -42.65 -18.25 6.16
CA ASN A 284 -41.41 -17.50 5.98
C ASN A 284 -41.30 -16.44 7.08
N VAL A 285 -42.35 -15.68 7.37
CA VAL A 285 -42.35 -14.66 8.44
C VAL A 285 -41.97 -15.26 9.78
N LYS A 286 -42.59 -16.38 10.19
CA LYS A 286 -42.23 -17.10 11.42
C LYS A 286 -40.77 -17.57 11.43
N THR A 287 -40.27 -18.02 10.29
CA THR A 287 -38.88 -18.50 10.16
C THR A 287 -37.88 -17.34 10.22
N GLN A 288 -38.23 -16.19 9.64
CA GLN A 288 -37.45 -14.96 9.76
C GLN A 288 -37.39 -14.47 11.20
N GLU A 289 -38.50 -14.49 11.94
CA GLU A 289 -38.55 -14.10 13.36
C GLU A 289 -37.57 -14.93 14.18
N LYS A 290 -37.54 -16.25 13.97
CA LYS A 290 -36.55 -17.15 14.61
C LYS A 290 -35.10 -16.79 14.24
N LEU A 291 -34.82 -16.47 12.97
CA LEU A 291 -33.46 -16.08 12.55
C LEU A 291 -33.05 -14.70 13.09
N LYS A 292 -33.99 -13.75 13.18
CA LYS A 292 -33.76 -12.44 13.81
C LYS A 292 -33.52 -12.55 15.31
N GLU A 293 -34.22 -13.46 15.99
CA GLU A 293 -33.99 -13.74 17.42
C GLU A 293 -32.59 -14.33 17.65
N LEU A 294 -32.16 -15.25 16.77
CA LEU A 294 -30.85 -15.89 16.87
C LEU A 294 -29.69 -14.96 16.44
N TYR A 295 -29.91 -14.07 15.48
CA TYR A 295 -28.88 -13.25 14.84
C TYR A 295 -29.32 -11.80 14.60
N PRO A 296 -29.66 -11.04 15.65
CA PRO A 296 -30.34 -9.74 15.54
C PRO A 296 -29.57 -8.68 14.76
N SER A 297 -28.23 -8.69 14.85
CA SER A 297 -27.37 -7.70 14.18
C SER A 297 -26.84 -8.15 12.81
N TYR A 298 -27.00 -9.42 12.46
CA TYR A 298 -26.31 -10.04 11.31
C TYR A 298 -27.26 -10.63 10.26
N TYR A 299 -28.55 -10.74 10.58
CA TYR A 299 -29.57 -11.23 9.66
C TYR A 299 -30.18 -10.11 8.79
N LYS A 300 -30.35 -10.37 7.49
CA LYS A 300 -31.09 -9.49 6.57
C LYS A 300 -31.80 -10.29 5.47
N SER A 301 -32.99 -9.85 5.07
CA SER A 301 -33.74 -10.46 3.96
C SER A 301 -33.91 -9.49 2.79
N PHE A 302 -34.04 -10.04 1.59
CA PHE A 302 -34.19 -9.31 0.33
C PHE A 302 -35.24 -9.99 -0.54
N GLU A 303 -36.07 -9.20 -1.22
CA GLU A 303 -37.02 -9.71 -2.22
C GLU A 303 -36.45 -9.69 -3.64
N LYS A 304 -35.41 -8.86 -3.88
CA LYS A 304 -34.80 -8.64 -5.19
C LYS A 304 -33.30 -8.89 -5.16
N TYR A 305 -32.78 -9.47 -6.24
CA TYR A 305 -31.36 -9.79 -6.38
C TYR A 305 -30.48 -8.53 -6.39
N ASP A 306 -30.87 -7.47 -7.12
CA ASP A 306 -30.08 -6.23 -7.22
C ASP A 306 -29.83 -5.55 -5.86
N GLU A 307 -30.76 -5.70 -4.91
CA GLU A 307 -30.61 -5.17 -3.54
C GLU A 307 -29.63 -6.02 -2.71
N LEU A 308 -29.66 -7.33 -2.90
CA LEU A 308 -28.70 -8.26 -2.28
C LEU A 308 -27.29 -8.01 -2.84
N GLU A 309 -27.18 -7.87 -4.16
CA GLU A 309 -25.90 -7.66 -4.86
C GLU A 309 -25.23 -6.38 -4.36
N LYS A 310 -25.95 -5.25 -4.33
CA LYS A 310 -25.46 -4.00 -3.73
C LYS A 310 -25.02 -4.16 -2.28
N PHE A 311 -25.74 -4.96 -1.48
CA PHE A 311 -25.37 -5.20 -0.08
C PHE A 311 -24.08 -6.02 0.05
N ILE A 312 -23.92 -7.06 -0.76
CA ILE A 312 -22.71 -7.90 -0.80
C ILE A 312 -21.51 -7.10 -1.31
N GLU A 313 -21.70 -6.26 -2.33
CA GLU A 313 -20.68 -5.37 -2.88
C GLU A 313 -20.23 -4.30 -1.88
N GLN A 314 -21.13 -3.78 -1.05
CA GLN A 314 -20.79 -2.83 0.00
C GLN A 314 -19.99 -3.47 1.14
N LYS A 315 -20.09 -4.78 1.35
CA LYS A 315 -19.45 -5.46 2.48
C LYS A 315 -18.29 -6.35 2.00
N GLN A 316 -17.34 -5.77 1.24
CA GLN A 316 -16.14 -6.47 0.78
C GLN A 316 -15.19 -6.77 1.95
N SER A 317 -15.49 -7.82 2.72
CA SER A 317 -14.66 -8.48 3.75
C SER A 317 -15.50 -9.44 4.63
N CYS A 318 -16.80 -9.65 4.37
CA CYS A 318 -17.66 -10.43 5.27
C CYS A 318 -17.82 -11.90 4.83
N GLY A 319 -18.06 -12.78 5.80
CA GLY A 319 -18.55 -14.13 5.51
C GLY A 319 -20.06 -14.07 5.27
N VAL A 320 -20.58 -14.85 4.33
CA VAL A 320 -22.02 -14.82 4.00
C VAL A 320 -22.62 -16.21 4.01
N VAL A 321 -23.67 -16.40 4.81
CA VAL A 321 -24.59 -17.53 4.67
C VAL A 321 -25.82 -17.04 3.91
N LEU A 322 -25.96 -17.42 2.64
CA LEU A 322 -27.07 -17.01 1.78
C LEU A 322 -28.11 -18.12 1.65
N VAL A 323 -29.33 -17.86 2.10
CA VAL A 323 -30.52 -18.68 1.86
C VAL A 323 -31.24 -18.17 0.62
N THR A 324 -31.60 -19.05 -0.31
CA THR A 324 -32.35 -18.69 -1.51
C THR A 324 -33.38 -19.75 -1.92
N GLY A 325 -34.44 -19.33 -2.60
CA GLY A 325 -35.43 -20.22 -3.21
C GLY A 325 -34.85 -21.06 -4.35
N GLY A 326 -35.42 -22.24 -4.64
CA GLY A 326 -34.91 -23.14 -5.69
C GLY A 326 -34.80 -22.52 -7.09
N GLN A 327 -35.86 -21.82 -7.53
CA GLN A 327 -35.89 -21.18 -8.86
C GLN A 327 -34.86 -20.04 -8.98
N ILE A 328 -34.75 -19.21 -7.95
CA ILE A 328 -33.84 -18.06 -7.95
C ILE A 328 -32.40 -18.52 -7.74
N GLY A 329 -32.19 -19.49 -6.84
CA GLY A 329 -30.93 -20.19 -6.65
C GLY A 329 -30.33 -20.63 -7.98
N SER A 330 -31.11 -21.29 -8.84
CA SER A 330 -30.60 -21.75 -10.15
C SER A 330 -30.11 -20.64 -11.09
N GLN A 331 -30.57 -19.39 -10.88
CA GLN A 331 -30.20 -18.23 -11.69
C GLN A 331 -29.05 -17.42 -11.07
N ILE A 332 -29.03 -17.29 -9.75
CA ILE A 332 -28.05 -16.45 -9.04
C ILE A 332 -26.76 -17.21 -8.74
N VAL A 333 -26.85 -18.51 -8.42
CA VAL A 333 -25.70 -19.31 -7.98
C VAL A 333 -24.58 -19.30 -9.02
N PRO A 334 -24.84 -19.45 -10.34
CA PRO A 334 -23.78 -19.34 -11.35
C PRO A 334 -23.07 -17.98 -11.35
N LYS A 335 -23.76 -16.88 -11.01
CA LYS A 335 -23.20 -15.51 -11.02
C LYS A 335 -22.33 -15.22 -9.80
N ILE A 336 -22.70 -15.78 -8.65
CA ILE A 336 -22.01 -15.54 -7.36
C ILE A 336 -20.99 -16.62 -7.02
N HIS A 337 -20.99 -17.74 -7.75
CA HIS A 337 -20.08 -18.85 -7.48
C HIS A 337 -18.62 -18.45 -7.64
N ASP A 338 -18.31 -17.60 -8.63
CA ASP A 338 -16.95 -17.19 -8.96
C ASP A 338 -16.42 -16.03 -8.09
N LEU A 339 -17.26 -15.45 -7.22
CA LEU A 339 -16.82 -14.38 -6.31
C LEU A 339 -15.80 -14.90 -5.30
N LEU A 340 -14.73 -14.14 -5.03
CA LEU A 340 -13.68 -14.51 -4.09
C LEU A 340 -14.13 -14.55 -2.61
N GLN A 341 -15.35 -14.11 -2.30
CA GLN A 341 -15.89 -14.09 -0.95
C GLN A 341 -16.30 -15.49 -0.44
N SER A 342 -16.13 -15.72 0.87
CA SER A 342 -16.57 -16.94 1.58
C SER A 342 -18.10 -16.98 1.70
N ILE A 343 -18.77 -17.50 0.67
CA ILE A 343 -20.22 -17.64 0.61
C ILE A 343 -20.62 -19.11 0.76
N SER A 344 -21.40 -19.42 1.80
CA SER A 344 -22.12 -20.70 1.97
C SER A 344 -23.59 -20.53 1.55
N LEU A 345 -24.02 -21.32 0.57
CA LEU A 345 -25.36 -21.25 -0.02
C LEU A 345 -26.27 -22.37 0.48
N ILE A 346 -27.49 -22.01 0.88
CA ILE A 346 -28.54 -22.95 1.29
C ILE A 346 -29.75 -22.71 0.38
N VAL A 347 -30.18 -23.75 -0.35
CA VAL A 347 -31.36 -23.68 -1.20
C VAL A 347 -32.57 -24.17 -0.43
N TYR A 348 -33.47 -23.26 -0.07
CA TYR A 348 -34.74 -23.57 0.60
C TYR A 348 -35.87 -23.67 -0.44
N CYS A 349 -36.40 -24.86 -0.68
CA CYS A 349 -37.39 -25.08 -1.74
C CYS A 349 -38.29 -26.29 -1.47
N MET A 350 -39.50 -26.30 -2.04
CA MET A 350 -40.42 -27.42 -1.92
C MET A 350 -39.96 -28.64 -2.75
N ASP A 351 -39.40 -28.40 -3.94
CA ASP A 351 -38.96 -29.43 -4.88
C ASP A 351 -37.45 -29.71 -4.72
N LYS A 352 -37.12 -30.47 -3.68
CA LYS A 352 -35.73 -30.78 -3.31
C LYS A 352 -35.01 -31.59 -4.39
N GLU A 353 -35.63 -32.64 -4.93
CA GLU A 353 -35.01 -33.54 -5.91
C GLU A 353 -34.60 -32.83 -7.20
N LYS A 354 -35.42 -31.89 -7.67
CA LYS A 354 -35.10 -31.08 -8.84
C LYS A 354 -33.89 -30.17 -8.59
N ASN A 355 -33.84 -29.52 -7.44
CA ASN A 355 -32.80 -28.53 -7.15
C ASN A 355 -31.46 -29.14 -6.76
N GLU A 356 -31.45 -30.35 -6.19
CA GLU A 356 -30.22 -31.10 -5.94
C GLU A 356 -29.44 -31.44 -7.21
N LYS A 357 -30.12 -31.63 -8.35
CA LYS A 357 -29.47 -32.02 -9.61
C LYS A 357 -28.49 -30.94 -10.11
N TRP A 358 -28.89 -29.68 -10.07
CA TRP A 358 -28.04 -28.58 -10.53
C TRP A 358 -27.09 -28.09 -9.43
N SER A 359 -27.51 -28.14 -8.16
CA SER A 359 -26.71 -27.60 -7.06
C SER A 359 -25.40 -28.35 -6.83
N ARG A 360 -25.34 -29.65 -7.16
CA ARG A 360 -24.14 -30.49 -7.05
C ARG A 360 -22.95 -29.98 -7.88
N ASN A 361 -23.20 -29.17 -8.90
CA ASN A 361 -22.15 -28.59 -9.72
C ASN A 361 -21.46 -27.37 -9.05
N TYR A 362 -21.94 -26.92 -7.90
CA TYR A 362 -21.46 -25.70 -7.23
C TYR A 362 -21.03 -26.01 -5.79
N THR A 363 -19.72 -25.98 -5.52
CA THR A 363 -19.13 -26.31 -4.20
C THR A 363 -19.55 -25.37 -3.06
N LYS A 364 -20.06 -24.19 -3.41
CA LYS A 364 -20.61 -23.21 -2.46
C LYS A 364 -22.02 -23.57 -1.99
N VAL A 365 -22.77 -24.42 -2.71
CA VAL A 365 -24.08 -24.90 -2.25
C VAL A 365 -23.90 -26.03 -1.24
N LYS A 366 -24.25 -25.75 0.02
CA LYS A 366 -24.00 -26.62 1.17
C LYS A 366 -25.18 -27.55 1.46
N ALA A 367 -26.40 -27.12 1.16
CA ALA A 367 -27.59 -27.95 1.32
C ALA A 367 -28.76 -27.49 0.44
N VAL A 368 -29.64 -28.45 0.13
CA VAL A 368 -31.00 -28.22 -0.39
C VAL A 368 -31.99 -28.77 0.64
N VAL A 369 -32.85 -27.91 1.16
CA VAL A 369 -33.76 -28.21 2.27
C VAL A 369 -35.18 -27.76 1.95
N ASN A 370 -36.17 -28.48 2.49
CA ASN A 370 -37.59 -28.24 2.24
C ASN A 370 -38.43 -28.06 3.53
N ARG A 371 -37.76 -27.98 4.69
CA ARG A 371 -38.38 -27.70 5.99
C ARG A 371 -37.66 -26.55 6.67
N SER A 372 -38.42 -25.65 7.27
CA SER A 372 -37.90 -24.47 7.96
C SER A 372 -36.95 -24.80 9.12
N ASP A 373 -37.21 -25.85 9.90
CA ASP A 373 -36.33 -26.28 10.99
C ASP A 373 -34.97 -26.81 10.47
N ASP A 374 -34.96 -27.53 9.34
CA ASP A 374 -33.75 -28.03 8.70
C ASP A 374 -32.93 -26.87 8.11
N MET A 375 -33.61 -25.86 7.56
CA MET A 375 -32.98 -24.63 7.09
C MET A 375 -32.28 -23.88 8.24
N ILE A 376 -32.97 -23.67 9.37
CA ILE A 376 -32.38 -23.01 10.55
C ILE A 376 -31.19 -23.82 11.08
N LYS A 377 -31.30 -25.15 11.14
CA LYS A 377 -30.21 -26.03 11.57
C LYS A 377 -28.99 -25.90 10.65
N GLN A 378 -29.22 -25.84 9.33
CA GLN A 378 -28.13 -25.66 8.37
C GLN A 378 -27.50 -24.27 8.49
N VAL A 379 -28.30 -23.21 8.61
CA VAL A 379 -27.80 -21.84 8.82
C VAL A 379 -26.90 -21.78 10.05
N LYS A 380 -27.32 -22.38 11.18
CA LYS A 380 -26.49 -22.47 12.40
C LYS A 380 -25.16 -23.16 12.16
N LYS A 381 -25.18 -24.27 11.43
CA LYS A 381 -23.97 -25.04 11.10
C LYS A 381 -23.01 -24.23 10.24
N GLU A 382 -23.50 -23.65 9.14
CA GLU A 382 -22.68 -22.90 8.21
C GLU A 382 -22.14 -21.60 8.83
N TYR A 383 -22.97 -20.92 9.64
CA TYR A 383 -22.52 -19.75 10.40
C TYR A 383 -21.37 -20.11 11.34
N ALA A 384 -21.52 -21.18 12.13
CA ALA A 384 -20.46 -21.63 13.04
C ALA A 384 -19.19 -22.04 12.30
N GLN A 385 -19.34 -22.71 11.14
CA GLN A 385 -18.22 -23.11 10.31
C GLN A 385 -17.47 -21.91 9.71
N LEU A 386 -18.18 -20.92 9.13
CA LEU A 386 -17.55 -19.72 8.60
C LEU A 386 -16.88 -18.88 9.69
N VAL A 387 -17.49 -18.77 10.87
CA VAL A 387 -16.87 -18.10 12.03
C VAL A 387 -15.60 -18.83 12.47
N GLU A 388 -15.60 -20.17 12.45
CA GLU A 388 -14.43 -20.98 12.82
C GLU A 388 -13.33 -20.93 11.75
N GLU A 389 -13.69 -20.97 10.46
CA GLU A 389 -12.76 -20.77 9.33
C GLU A 389 -12.11 -19.39 9.40
N GLN A 390 -12.87 -18.34 9.72
CA GLN A 390 -12.33 -17.00 9.95
C GLN A 390 -11.41 -16.94 11.17
N LYS A 391 -11.75 -17.62 12.28
CA LYS A 391 -10.86 -17.73 13.45
C LYS A 391 -9.57 -18.48 13.14
N GLN A 392 -9.65 -19.56 12.35
CA GLN A 392 -8.48 -20.33 11.92
C GLN A 392 -7.61 -19.52 10.94
N GLN A 393 -8.22 -18.77 10.01
CA GLN A 393 -7.51 -17.81 9.16
C GLN A 393 -6.82 -16.73 10.00
N GLN A 394 -7.49 -16.22 11.04
CA GLN A 394 -6.91 -15.24 11.96
C GLN A 394 -5.78 -15.85 12.82
N GLN A 395 -5.90 -17.11 13.24
CA GLN A 395 -4.83 -17.87 13.91
C GLN A 395 -3.65 -18.20 12.99
N VAL A 396 -3.87 -18.43 11.70
CA VAL A 396 -2.79 -18.59 10.69
C VAL A 396 -2.12 -17.24 10.39
N THR A 397 -2.85 -16.13 10.52
CA THR A 397 -2.31 -14.77 10.40
C THR A 397 -1.58 -14.34 11.69
N GLU A 398 -1.99 -14.84 12.86
CA GLU A 398 -1.32 -14.64 14.17
C GLU A 398 -0.22 -15.67 14.46
N SER A 399 -0.18 -16.79 13.74
CA SER A 399 1.00 -17.65 13.57
C SER A 399 2.02 -16.88 12.76
N LYS A 400 2.66 -15.90 13.41
CA LYS A 400 3.66 -15.00 12.87
C LYS A 400 4.63 -15.75 11.99
N SER A 401 4.57 -15.57 10.68
CA SER A 401 5.58 -16.18 9.84
C SER A 401 6.88 -15.42 9.91
N SER A 402 7.74 -15.91 10.79
CA SER A 402 9.01 -15.32 11.18
C SER A 402 9.91 -14.89 9.99
N ARG A 403 9.71 -15.42 8.77
CA ARG A 403 10.41 -15.06 7.52
C ARG A 403 10.29 -13.60 7.05
N PHE A 404 9.21 -12.89 7.41
CA PHE A 404 9.15 -11.43 7.13
C PHE A 404 9.99 -10.63 8.13
N SER A 405 10.44 -11.28 9.20
CA SER A 405 11.14 -10.72 10.36
C SER A 405 12.46 -11.41 10.70
N ASP A 406 12.92 -12.37 9.89
CA ASP A 406 14.16 -13.10 10.17
C ASP A 406 15.33 -12.12 10.01
N PHE A 407 15.93 -11.76 11.13
CA PHE A 407 17.08 -10.87 11.15
C PHE A 407 18.31 -11.63 11.58
N GLN A 408 19.23 -11.80 10.64
CA GLN A 408 20.61 -12.11 10.90
C GLN A 408 21.45 -11.01 10.26
N GLN A 409 22.49 -10.57 10.95
CA GLN A 409 23.34 -9.50 10.45
C GLN A 409 23.95 -9.90 9.11
N GLU A 410 23.78 -9.04 8.11
CA GLU A 410 24.43 -9.23 6.80
C GLU A 410 25.95 -9.17 6.98
N ALA A 411 26.69 -9.80 6.06
CA ALA A 411 28.14 -9.86 6.18
C ALA A 411 28.75 -8.44 6.23
N ALA A 412 29.49 -8.14 7.31
CA ALA A 412 30.14 -6.85 7.53
C ALA A 412 31.19 -6.49 6.46
N LYS A 413 31.60 -7.47 5.64
CA LYS A 413 32.53 -7.31 4.52
C LYS A 413 31.89 -7.82 3.23
N LEU A 414 32.27 -7.22 2.12
CA LEU A 414 31.90 -7.71 0.80
C LEU A 414 32.40 -9.14 0.62
N LEU A 415 31.48 -10.07 0.40
CA LEU A 415 31.80 -11.47 0.11
C LEU A 415 32.08 -11.67 -1.37
N THR A 416 32.81 -12.73 -1.70
CA THR A 416 33.01 -13.12 -3.11
C THR A 416 31.69 -13.54 -3.76
N PRO A 417 31.52 -13.34 -5.09
CA PRO A 417 30.35 -13.80 -5.82
C PRO A 417 30.06 -15.28 -5.60
N LEU A 418 28.77 -15.65 -5.61
CA LEU A 418 28.35 -17.03 -5.52
C LEU A 418 28.54 -17.72 -6.89
N THR A 419 29.56 -18.57 -6.99
CA THR A 419 29.90 -19.28 -8.23
C THR A 419 29.85 -20.81 -8.03
N GLY A 420 29.47 -21.54 -9.08
CA GLY A 420 29.55 -23.00 -9.14
C GLY A 420 28.19 -23.71 -9.01
N TYR A 421 27.19 -23.07 -8.39
CA TYR A 421 25.82 -23.59 -8.41
C TYR A 421 25.24 -23.57 -9.83
N GLN A 422 25.64 -22.61 -10.68
CA GLN A 422 25.15 -22.50 -12.06
C GLN A 422 25.44 -23.76 -12.89
N ASN A 423 26.57 -24.41 -12.60
CA ASN A 423 27.08 -25.59 -13.30
C ASN A 423 26.47 -26.89 -12.78
N GLN A 424 25.65 -26.85 -11.73
CA GLN A 424 24.96 -28.04 -11.25
C GLN A 424 23.86 -28.46 -12.24
N PRO A 425 23.56 -29.77 -12.32
CA PRO A 425 22.40 -30.23 -13.08
C PRO A 425 21.10 -29.73 -12.45
N LEU A 426 20.07 -29.53 -13.29
CA LEU A 426 18.70 -29.42 -12.81
C LEU A 426 18.23 -30.82 -12.41
N VAL A 427 17.73 -30.96 -11.19
CA VAL A 427 17.34 -32.22 -10.57
C VAL A 427 16.00 -32.06 -9.86
N SER A 428 15.41 -33.17 -9.41
CA SER A 428 14.16 -33.14 -8.62
C SER A 428 14.33 -32.42 -7.28
N LEU A 429 13.23 -32.02 -6.63
CA LEU A 429 13.30 -31.37 -5.32
C LEU A 429 13.99 -32.27 -4.28
N GLU A 430 13.68 -33.57 -4.28
CA GLU A 430 14.27 -34.59 -3.42
C GLU A 430 15.79 -34.67 -3.60
N GLU A 431 16.27 -34.81 -4.84
CA GLU A 431 17.70 -34.87 -5.13
C GLU A 431 18.40 -33.55 -4.79
N SER A 432 17.73 -32.42 -5.01
CA SER A 432 18.28 -31.09 -4.74
C SER A 432 18.55 -30.85 -3.25
N LEU A 433 17.75 -31.48 -2.38
CA LEU A 433 17.81 -31.36 -0.93
C LEU A 433 18.46 -32.56 -0.23
N ALA A 434 18.83 -33.60 -0.98
CA ALA A 434 19.57 -34.75 -0.45
C ALA A 434 20.80 -34.36 0.40
N PRO A 435 21.63 -33.35 0.02
CA PRO A 435 22.80 -32.97 0.82
C PRO A 435 22.48 -32.36 2.20
N VAL A 436 21.23 -31.97 2.45
CA VAL A 436 20.80 -31.35 3.72
C VAL A 436 19.76 -32.20 4.46
N MET A 437 19.45 -33.41 3.96
CA MET A 437 18.41 -34.29 4.51
C MET A 437 18.69 -34.68 5.97
N ASP A 438 19.95 -34.93 6.32
CA ASP A 438 20.37 -35.31 7.68
C ASP A 438 20.54 -34.10 8.62
N ILE A 439 20.51 -32.88 8.07
CA ILE A 439 20.66 -31.64 8.83
C ILE A 439 19.30 -31.09 9.27
N ILE A 440 18.28 -31.29 8.44
CA ILE A 440 16.96 -30.70 8.63
C ILE A 440 15.96 -31.79 9.01
N SER A 441 15.53 -31.76 10.27
CA SER A 441 14.53 -32.70 10.80
C SER A 441 13.22 -32.65 9.99
N ASP A 442 12.64 -33.82 9.76
CA ASP A 442 11.37 -34.00 9.03
C ASP A 442 11.38 -33.46 7.58
N LEU A 443 12.53 -33.17 6.98
CA LEU A 443 12.60 -32.62 5.62
C LEU A 443 11.82 -33.44 4.56
N PRO A 444 11.85 -34.80 4.57
CA PRO A 444 11.04 -35.60 3.63
C PRO A 444 9.54 -35.28 3.68
N LYS A 445 9.00 -35.01 4.88
CA LYS A 445 7.59 -34.65 5.08
C LYS A 445 7.28 -33.29 4.45
N TYR A 446 8.17 -32.31 4.60
CA TYR A 446 8.00 -30.98 4.02
C TYR A 446 8.17 -31.00 2.49
N ILE A 447 9.09 -31.80 1.96
CA ILE A 447 9.22 -32.03 0.51
C ILE A 447 7.92 -32.60 -0.05
N TRP A 448 7.38 -33.65 0.57
CA TRP A 448 6.10 -34.23 0.16
C TRP A 448 4.97 -33.19 0.19
N LYS A 449 4.88 -32.41 1.28
CA LYS A 449 3.88 -31.35 1.44
C LYS A 449 4.01 -30.26 0.38
N ALA A 450 5.23 -29.90 0.00
CA ALA A 450 5.48 -28.89 -1.03
C ALA A 450 5.02 -29.39 -2.41
N LYS A 451 5.31 -30.65 -2.75
CA LYS A 451 4.95 -31.23 -4.05
C LYS A 451 3.46 -31.51 -4.20
N TYR A 452 2.78 -31.90 -3.12
CA TYR A 452 1.37 -32.31 -3.16
C TYR A 452 0.44 -31.28 -3.81
N ASN A 453 0.72 -29.98 -3.65
CA ASN A 453 -0.10 -28.89 -4.17
C ASN A 453 0.44 -28.25 -5.47
N CYS A 454 1.36 -28.91 -6.19
CA CYS A 454 2.07 -28.32 -7.34
C CYS A 454 1.70 -28.91 -8.71
N THR A 455 0.43 -29.29 -8.94
CA THR A 455 0.01 -29.90 -10.22
C THR A 455 -1.40 -29.47 -10.69
N PRO A 456 -1.55 -28.87 -11.89
CA PRO A 456 -0.50 -28.24 -12.70
C PRO A 456 -0.07 -26.88 -12.09
N PRO A 457 1.23 -26.56 -12.02
CA PRO A 457 1.69 -25.28 -11.49
C PRO A 457 1.49 -24.14 -12.50
N ALA A 458 1.36 -22.91 -12.00
CA ALA A 458 1.28 -21.69 -12.81
C ALA A 458 2.64 -21.30 -13.42
N ASP A 459 2.66 -20.20 -14.18
CA ASP A 459 3.86 -19.46 -14.59
C ASP A 459 4.90 -20.27 -15.38
N GLY A 460 4.47 -21.36 -16.02
CA GLY A 460 5.34 -22.21 -16.85
C GLY A 460 6.38 -22.99 -16.06
N LEU A 461 6.20 -23.12 -14.74
CA LEU A 461 7.10 -23.89 -13.88
C LEU A 461 6.85 -25.40 -14.01
N THR A 462 7.86 -26.20 -13.72
CA THR A 462 7.66 -27.63 -13.44
C THR A 462 7.14 -27.84 -12.01
N PRO A 463 6.56 -29.01 -11.68
CA PRO A 463 6.16 -29.32 -10.30
C PRO A 463 7.31 -29.17 -9.29
N ASP A 464 8.52 -29.62 -9.63
CA ASP A 464 9.70 -29.49 -8.75
C ASP A 464 10.17 -28.03 -8.62
N GLU A 465 10.12 -27.24 -9.70
CA GLU A 465 10.41 -25.80 -9.65
C GLU A 465 9.43 -25.05 -8.73
N SER A 466 8.12 -25.26 -8.92
CA SER A 466 7.09 -24.68 -8.07
C SER A 466 7.23 -25.15 -6.62
N ALA A 467 7.50 -26.43 -6.40
CA ALA A 467 7.69 -26.99 -5.05
C ALA A 467 8.95 -26.45 -4.37
N SER A 468 10.01 -26.12 -5.11
CA SER A 468 11.21 -25.47 -4.58
C SER A 468 10.91 -24.07 -4.03
N ILE A 469 10.05 -23.29 -4.69
CA ILE A 469 9.60 -21.99 -4.18
C ILE A 469 8.68 -22.19 -2.97
N ARG A 470 7.77 -23.17 -3.06
CA ARG A 470 6.82 -23.46 -1.99
C ARG A 470 7.51 -23.85 -0.69
N ILE A 471 8.49 -24.76 -0.73
CA ILE A 471 9.20 -25.21 0.46
C ILE A 471 10.05 -24.10 1.09
N TYR A 472 10.61 -23.17 0.29
CA TYR A 472 11.28 -21.98 0.81
C TYR A 472 10.33 -21.12 1.66
N SER A 473 9.10 -20.93 1.19
CA SER A 473 8.10 -20.12 1.91
C SER A 473 7.43 -20.84 3.10
N MET A 474 7.70 -22.13 3.32
CA MET A 474 7.10 -22.89 4.43
C MET A 474 7.79 -22.57 5.76
N GLU A 475 6.98 -22.48 6.81
CA GLU A 475 7.47 -22.51 8.19
C GLU A 475 7.43 -23.96 8.70
N PHE A 476 8.56 -24.39 9.25
CA PHE A 476 8.71 -25.74 9.81
C PHE A 476 8.25 -25.73 11.28
N ASN A 477 8.43 -26.83 12.01
CA ASN A 477 8.00 -26.93 13.41
C ASN A 477 8.59 -25.82 14.29
N ALA A 478 9.79 -25.35 13.96
CA ALA A 478 10.41 -24.17 14.56
C ALA A 478 10.92 -23.22 13.46
N PRO A 479 10.66 -21.89 13.57
CA PRO A 479 11.18 -20.86 12.67
C PRO A 479 12.64 -21.03 12.25
N GLU A 480 13.53 -21.21 13.21
CA GLU A 480 14.97 -21.32 13.05
C GLU A 480 15.40 -22.60 12.32
N GLY A 481 14.56 -23.65 12.37
CA GLY A 481 14.76 -24.91 11.66
C GLY A 481 14.17 -24.93 10.25
N SER A 482 13.51 -23.85 9.83
CA SER A 482 12.91 -23.76 8.49
C SER A 482 13.98 -23.67 7.41
N LEU A 483 13.66 -24.17 6.22
CA LEU A 483 14.59 -24.22 5.09
C LEU A 483 15.14 -22.83 4.72
N TYR A 484 14.29 -21.79 4.67
CA TYR A 484 14.75 -20.43 4.36
C TYR A 484 15.73 -19.89 5.42
N SER A 485 15.50 -20.19 6.70
CA SER A 485 16.34 -19.72 7.82
C SER A 485 17.77 -20.25 7.69
N LEU A 486 17.90 -21.57 7.47
CA LEU A 486 19.19 -22.25 7.32
C LEU A 486 19.90 -21.87 6.02
N LEU A 487 19.16 -21.77 4.91
CA LEU A 487 19.71 -21.32 3.64
C LEU A 487 20.26 -19.90 3.74
N ASN A 488 19.49 -18.97 4.30
CA ASN A 488 19.89 -17.58 4.43
C ASN A 488 21.06 -17.40 5.40
N GLN A 489 21.15 -18.22 6.46
CA GLN A 489 22.32 -18.27 7.33
C GLN A 489 23.60 -18.61 6.54
N ASP A 490 23.55 -19.61 5.67
CA ASP A 490 24.70 -20.01 4.86
C ASP A 490 25.00 -19.02 3.72
N LEU A 491 23.98 -18.34 3.17
CA LEU A 491 24.17 -17.28 2.18
C LEU A 491 24.90 -16.07 2.76
N ARG A 492 24.61 -15.72 4.02
CA ARG A 492 25.24 -14.62 4.78
C ARG A 492 26.62 -14.99 5.35
N SER A 493 26.94 -16.30 5.42
CA SER A 493 28.21 -16.77 5.97
C SER A 493 29.41 -16.27 5.16
N ALA A 494 30.41 -15.77 5.87
CA ALA A 494 31.70 -15.42 5.27
C ALA A 494 32.41 -16.65 4.68
N SER A 495 32.10 -17.85 5.17
CA SER A 495 32.61 -19.10 4.61
C SER A 495 31.75 -19.56 3.45
N ARG A 496 32.21 -19.30 2.22
CA ARG A 496 31.58 -19.84 1.00
C ARG A 496 31.61 -21.36 0.88
N HIS A 497 32.29 -22.07 1.78
CA HIS A 497 32.16 -23.52 1.88
C HIS A 497 30.79 -23.94 2.43
N ALA A 498 30.22 -23.17 3.35
CA ALA A 498 28.97 -23.50 4.03
C ALA A 498 27.77 -23.60 3.08
N ILE A 499 27.75 -22.76 2.04
CA ILE A 499 26.69 -22.71 1.03
C ILE A 499 26.79 -23.84 -0.02
N LYS A 500 27.91 -24.56 -0.13
CA LYS A 500 28.11 -25.60 -1.17
C LYS A 500 27.09 -26.73 -1.08
N LYS A 501 26.66 -27.11 0.12
CA LYS A 501 25.62 -28.14 0.33
C LYS A 501 24.27 -27.76 -0.29
N TRP A 502 24.04 -26.48 -0.55
CA TRP A 502 22.80 -25.98 -1.16
C TRP A 502 22.88 -25.86 -2.68
N PHE A 503 23.99 -26.18 -3.34
CA PHE A 503 24.17 -25.85 -4.76
C PHE A 503 23.14 -26.48 -5.71
N LEU A 504 22.74 -27.73 -5.47
CA LEU A 504 21.67 -28.37 -6.26
C LEU A 504 20.32 -27.69 -6.01
N TYR A 505 19.99 -27.40 -4.75
CA TYR A 505 18.77 -26.66 -4.40
C TYR A 505 18.76 -25.25 -5.00
N LEU A 506 19.86 -24.50 -4.88
CA LEU A 506 20.01 -23.16 -5.44
C LEU A 506 19.86 -23.16 -6.96
N LYS A 507 20.39 -24.18 -7.64
CA LYS A 507 20.22 -24.36 -9.08
C LYS A 507 18.74 -24.49 -9.45
N LEU A 508 18.00 -25.37 -8.77
CA LEU A 508 16.57 -25.57 -9.00
C LEU A 508 15.75 -24.32 -8.64
N PHE A 509 15.96 -23.79 -7.44
CA PHE A 509 15.21 -22.66 -6.89
C PHE A 509 15.41 -21.37 -7.68
N PHE A 510 16.65 -21.02 -8.04
CA PHE A 510 16.87 -19.82 -8.86
C PHE A 510 16.42 -20.03 -10.30
N HIS A 511 16.55 -21.24 -10.85
CA HIS A 511 15.99 -21.51 -12.17
C HIS A 511 14.48 -21.28 -12.21
N ALA A 512 13.76 -21.69 -11.16
CA ALA A 512 12.34 -21.39 -10.99
C ALA A 512 12.09 -19.87 -10.87
N LEU A 513 12.78 -19.17 -9.98
CA LEU A 513 12.60 -17.71 -9.77
C LEU A 513 12.95 -16.86 -11.00
N PHE A 514 13.91 -17.28 -11.83
CA PHE A 514 14.26 -16.57 -13.07
C PHE A 514 13.21 -16.73 -14.18
N LYS A 515 12.36 -17.75 -14.13
CA LYS A 515 11.20 -17.87 -15.03
C LYS A 515 10.07 -16.91 -14.65
N LEU A 516 10.00 -16.50 -13.39
CA LEU A 516 9.01 -15.53 -12.93
C LEU A 516 9.37 -14.11 -13.42
N PRO A 517 8.37 -13.31 -13.82
CA PRO A 517 8.62 -11.92 -14.22
C PRO A 517 9.23 -11.12 -13.07
N SER A 518 10.18 -10.24 -13.39
CA SER A 518 10.65 -9.24 -12.42
C SER A 518 9.56 -8.20 -12.20
N ILE A 519 9.42 -7.78 -10.95
CA ILE A 519 8.56 -6.66 -10.57
C ILE A 519 9.41 -5.51 -10.06
N GLU A 520 9.10 -4.32 -10.53
CA GLU A 520 9.60 -3.07 -9.99
C GLU A 520 8.55 -2.46 -9.06
N GLY A 521 8.98 -1.84 -7.97
CA GLY A 521 8.09 -1.16 -7.04
C GLY A 521 8.64 -1.07 -5.62
N THR A 522 7.77 -0.70 -4.68
CA THR A 522 8.11 -0.75 -3.26
C THR A 522 7.70 -2.07 -2.65
N VAL A 523 8.60 -2.63 -1.87
CA VAL A 523 8.31 -3.71 -0.94
C VAL A 523 8.73 -3.33 0.47
N TRP A 524 8.08 -3.95 1.45
CA TRP A 524 8.22 -3.65 2.85
C TRP A 524 8.71 -4.87 3.62
N ARG A 525 9.58 -4.65 4.62
CA ARG A 525 10.06 -5.71 5.51
C ARG A 525 10.20 -5.17 6.93
N ALA A 526 9.70 -5.90 7.92
CA ALA A 526 9.73 -5.48 9.32
C ALA A 526 10.59 -6.42 10.15
N LEU A 527 11.56 -5.88 10.90
CA LEU A 527 12.46 -6.65 11.76
C LEU A 527 12.33 -6.21 13.21
N PRO A 528 12.44 -7.13 14.18
CA PRO A 528 12.64 -6.77 15.57
C PRO A 528 14.04 -6.17 15.77
N GLY A 529 14.17 -5.23 16.69
CA GLY A 529 15.41 -4.56 17.04
C GLY A 529 15.66 -3.24 16.28
N ASN A 530 16.71 -2.54 16.71
CA ASN A 530 17.20 -1.35 16.06
C ASN A 530 18.40 -1.69 15.16
N ALA A 531 18.19 -1.65 13.85
CA ALA A 531 19.25 -1.85 12.86
C ALA A 531 19.89 -0.53 12.37
N SER A 532 19.43 0.65 12.81
CA SER A 532 19.82 1.96 12.26
C SER A 532 21.34 2.19 12.14
N ILE A 533 22.11 1.65 13.09
CA ILE A 533 23.56 1.80 13.16
C ILE A 533 24.29 1.13 11.98
N ASP A 534 23.71 0.08 11.40
CA ASP A 534 24.32 -0.67 10.30
C ASP A 534 24.03 -0.06 8.92
N TYR A 535 23.14 0.94 8.83
CA TYR A 535 22.58 1.44 7.56
C TYR A 535 22.75 2.95 7.40
N GLU A 536 23.95 3.51 7.62
CA GLU A 536 24.22 4.94 7.42
C GLU A 536 23.75 5.48 6.05
N ILE A 537 23.23 6.72 6.00
CA ILE A 537 22.73 7.34 4.77
C ILE A 537 23.85 7.42 3.72
N GLY A 538 23.55 7.05 2.47
CA GLY A 538 24.50 6.95 1.35
C GLY A 538 25.34 5.68 1.35
N LYS A 539 25.24 4.81 2.38
CA LYS A 539 25.94 3.53 2.40
C LYS A 539 25.38 2.59 1.34
N GLN A 540 26.27 2.05 0.51
CA GLN A 540 25.97 0.96 -0.42
C GLN A 540 26.43 -0.37 0.14
N PHE A 541 25.62 -1.42 -0.01
CA PHE A 541 25.92 -2.75 0.51
C PHE A 541 25.19 -3.84 -0.27
N ILE A 542 25.66 -5.08 -0.11
CA ILE A 542 25.04 -6.27 -0.71
C ILE A 542 24.18 -6.97 0.35
N TRP A 543 22.91 -7.21 0.00
CA TRP A 543 21.98 -8.05 0.76
C TRP A 543 22.15 -9.50 0.31
N TRP A 544 22.81 -10.33 1.12
CA TRP A 544 23.25 -11.67 0.71
C TRP A 544 22.18 -12.74 0.83
N GLY A 545 21.25 -12.62 1.77
CA GLY A 545 20.13 -13.54 1.91
C GLY A 545 19.07 -13.35 0.82
N VAL A 546 18.29 -14.41 0.55
CA VAL A 546 17.00 -14.27 -0.11
C VAL A 546 16.07 -13.57 0.89
N SER A 547 15.40 -12.49 0.48
CA SER A 547 14.59 -11.68 1.41
C SER A 547 13.11 -11.76 1.08
N SER A 548 12.31 -12.28 2.02
CA SER A 548 10.85 -12.23 1.93
C SER A 548 10.36 -10.84 2.31
N THR A 549 9.60 -10.22 1.41
CA THR A 549 9.08 -8.86 1.58
C THR A 549 7.60 -8.81 1.22
N ALA A 550 6.87 -7.88 1.83
CA ALA A 550 5.45 -7.68 1.59
C ALA A 550 5.25 -6.55 0.58
N ARG A 551 4.46 -6.79 -0.47
CA ARG A 551 3.98 -5.69 -1.33
C ARG A 551 3.00 -4.78 -0.58
N ASN A 552 2.22 -5.34 0.33
CA ASN A 552 1.23 -4.62 1.13
C ASN A 552 1.70 -4.49 2.58
N MET A 553 1.93 -3.27 3.04
CA MET A 553 2.43 -2.98 4.38
C MET A 553 1.45 -3.38 5.49
N SER A 554 0.15 -3.46 5.21
CA SER A 554 -0.89 -3.86 6.19
C SER A 554 -0.62 -5.25 6.78
N ILE A 555 0.07 -6.11 6.03
CA ILE A 555 0.48 -7.46 6.45
C ILE A 555 1.49 -7.38 7.60
N LEU A 556 2.29 -6.31 7.66
CA LEU A 556 3.33 -6.11 8.67
C LEU A 556 2.79 -5.72 10.04
N ASN A 557 1.50 -5.36 10.17
CA ASN A 557 0.87 -5.05 11.47
C ASN A 557 1.04 -6.20 12.49
N GLY A 558 1.04 -7.47 12.04
CA GLY A 558 1.25 -8.64 12.90
C GLY A 558 2.72 -8.91 13.26
N TYR A 559 3.66 -8.31 12.53
CA TYR A 559 5.12 -8.56 12.65
C TYR A 559 5.82 -7.51 13.48
N ILE A 560 5.22 -6.32 13.58
CA ILE A 560 5.74 -5.22 14.36
C ILE A 560 5.24 -5.36 15.79
N ASN A 561 6.17 -5.56 16.73
CA ASN A 561 5.81 -5.72 18.13
C ASN A 561 5.67 -4.35 18.78
N SER A 562 4.50 -3.73 18.60
CA SER A 562 4.19 -2.36 19.05
C SER A 562 4.19 -2.17 20.56
N LYS A 563 4.28 -3.25 21.36
CA LYS A 563 4.06 -3.12 22.81
C LYS A 563 5.29 -2.71 23.60
N HIS A 564 6.51 -3.23 23.36
CA HIS A 564 7.69 -2.89 24.18
C HIS A 564 9.07 -3.10 23.50
N GLY A 565 9.12 -3.26 22.18
CA GLY A 565 10.35 -3.56 21.44
C GLY A 565 10.79 -2.45 20.49
N GLN A 566 12.11 -2.31 20.29
CA GLN A 566 12.63 -1.61 19.12
C GLN A 566 12.25 -2.42 17.86
N ASN A 567 11.85 -1.74 16.79
CA ASN A 567 11.52 -2.35 15.50
C ASN A 567 12.15 -1.53 14.37
N THR A 568 12.56 -2.21 13.30
CA THR A 568 13.04 -1.59 12.07
C THR A 568 12.12 -1.97 10.91
N LEU A 569 11.56 -0.96 10.23
CA LEU A 569 10.78 -1.10 9.02
C LEU A 569 11.63 -0.67 7.81
N PHE A 570 11.94 -1.61 6.93
CA PHE A 570 12.57 -1.32 5.66
C PHE A 570 11.49 -0.97 4.62
N CYS A 571 11.66 0.18 4.00
CA CYS A 571 10.99 0.58 2.76
C CYS A 571 11.99 0.39 1.62
N ILE A 572 11.77 -0.59 0.74
CA ILE A 572 12.75 -0.97 -0.28
C ILE A 572 12.16 -0.72 -1.66
N GLN A 573 12.78 0.16 -2.44
CA GLN A 573 12.49 0.34 -3.85
C GLN A 573 13.27 -0.72 -4.64
N CYS A 574 12.60 -1.80 -5.03
CA CYS A 574 13.21 -2.90 -5.77
C CYS A 574 12.94 -2.81 -7.27
N LYS A 575 13.89 -3.29 -8.07
CA LYS A 575 13.82 -3.47 -9.53
C LYS A 575 13.60 -4.92 -9.93
N ASN A 576 14.17 -5.86 -9.16
CA ASN A 576 14.25 -7.27 -9.53
C ASN A 576 13.48 -8.19 -8.56
N GLY A 577 12.46 -7.67 -7.89
CA GLY A 577 11.62 -8.49 -7.01
C GLY A 577 10.92 -9.61 -7.80
N LYS A 578 10.66 -10.74 -7.15
CA LYS A 578 9.91 -11.88 -7.72
C LYS A 578 8.65 -12.12 -6.91
N SER A 579 7.47 -11.86 -7.50
CA SER A 579 6.21 -12.26 -6.85
C SER A 579 6.11 -13.78 -6.89
N ILE A 580 5.97 -14.38 -5.72
CA ILE A 580 5.81 -15.83 -5.58
C ILE A 580 4.38 -16.22 -5.20
N ARG A 581 3.40 -15.31 -5.35
CA ARG A 581 2.01 -15.51 -4.90
C ARG A 581 1.41 -16.85 -5.33
N ASN A 582 1.65 -17.28 -6.57
CA ASN A 582 1.11 -18.52 -7.13
C ASN A 582 1.83 -19.79 -6.63
N HIS A 583 3.02 -19.63 -6.06
CA HIS A 583 3.92 -20.73 -5.67
C HIS A 583 4.21 -20.78 -4.17
N SER A 584 3.88 -19.70 -3.45
CA SER A 584 4.04 -19.62 -2.00
C SER A 584 3.13 -20.62 -1.30
N TYR A 585 3.59 -21.11 -0.15
CA TYR A 585 2.78 -21.84 0.79
C TYR A 585 1.63 -20.98 1.33
N PHE A 586 1.83 -19.66 1.40
CA PHE A 586 0.86 -18.68 1.86
C PHE A 586 0.30 -17.90 0.68
N THR A 587 -0.85 -18.34 0.14
CA THR A 587 -1.46 -17.78 -1.08
C THR A 587 -2.22 -16.46 -0.87
N GLU A 588 -2.51 -16.12 0.39
CA GLU A 588 -3.24 -14.91 0.79
C GLU A 588 -2.39 -13.63 0.66
N VAL A 589 -1.06 -13.78 0.63
CA VAL A 589 -0.10 -12.67 0.64
C VAL A 589 0.62 -12.61 -0.70
N ASP A 590 0.65 -11.41 -1.30
CA ASP A 590 1.56 -11.14 -2.41
C ASP A 590 2.99 -10.92 -1.87
N GLU A 591 3.62 -12.05 -1.55
CA GLU A 591 5.01 -12.12 -1.09
C GLU A 591 5.96 -11.92 -2.26
N ILE A 592 6.87 -10.96 -2.08
CA ILE A 592 7.91 -10.64 -3.04
C ILE A 592 9.25 -11.11 -2.48
N LEU A 593 9.96 -11.94 -3.23
CA LEU A 593 11.33 -12.30 -2.91
C LEU A 593 12.30 -11.32 -3.57
N LEU A 594 13.21 -10.77 -2.77
CA LEU A 594 14.44 -10.17 -3.27
C LEU A 594 15.49 -11.28 -3.41
N MET A 595 16.15 -11.32 -4.56
CA MET A 595 17.19 -12.29 -4.84
C MET A 595 18.41 -12.06 -3.94
N PRO A 596 19.18 -13.11 -3.60
CA PRO A 596 20.42 -12.92 -2.87
C PRO A 596 21.44 -12.18 -3.74
N GLY A 597 22.28 -11.38 -3.09
CA GLY A 597 23.22 -10.50 -3.77
C GLY A 597 22.57 -9.22 -4.31
N THR A 598 21.44 -8.78 -3.75
CA THR A 598 20.79 -7.52 -4.14
C THR A 598 21.66 -6.34 -3.69
N ASN A 599 21.99 -5.42 -4.59
CA ASN A 599 22.79 -4.23 -4.31
C ASN A 599 21.86 -3.09 -3.87
N LEU A 600 22.07 -2.55 -2.66
CA LEU A 600 21.18 -1.56 -2.06
C LEU A 600 21.95 -0.34 -1.58
N GLU A 601 21.33 0.83 -1.71
CA GLU A 601 21.78 2.09 -1.12
C GLU A 601 20.79 2.56 -0.05
N VAL A 602 21.31 3.08 1.05
CA VAL A 602 20.51 3.73 2.08
C VAL A 602 20.18 5.16 1.66
N MET A 603 18.91 5.41 1.35
CA MET A 603 18.42 6.72 0.95
C MET A 603 18.10 7.63 2.14
N GLY A 604 17.72 7.05 3.28
CA GLY A 604 17.38 7.83 4.47
C GLY A 604 16.90 6.97 5.65
N GLN A 605 16.88 7.58 6.84
CA GLN A 605 16.39 6.93 8.06
C GLN A 605 15.48 7.86 8.87
N LEU A 606 14.49 7.33 9.58
CA LEU A 606 13.60 8.14 10.43
C LEU A 606 13.17 7.36 11.68
N GLU A 607 13.02 8.05 12.81
CA GLU A 607 12.27 7.54 13.97
C GLU A 607 10.97 8.33 14.15
N PRO A 608 9.86 7.87 13.56
CA PRO A 608 8.59 8.60 13.60
C PRO A 608 7.82 8.39 14.92
N ALA A 609 8.21 7.37 15.70
CA ALA A 609 7.68 7.07 17.02
C ALA A 609 8.76 6.31 17.81
N GLU A 610 8.73 6.44 19.14
CA GLU A 610 9.56 5.64 20.03
C GLU A 610 9.48 4.13 19.67
N GLY A 611 10.64 3.52 19.45
CA GLY A 611 10.73 2.09 19.13
C GLY A 611 10.42 1.73 17.68
N LEU A 612 10.22 2.69 16.77
CA LEU A 612 10.17 2.46 15.32
C LEU A 612 11.31 3.19 14.61
N ARG A 613 12.12 2.45 13.86
CA ARG A 613 13.03 3.01 12.86
C ARG A 613 12.51 2.67 11.46
N ILE A 614 12.42 3.65 10.58
CA ILE A 614 12.21 3.43 9.14
C ILE A 614 13.55 3.59 8.46
N ILE A 615 13.94 2.62 7.63
CA ILE A 615 15.12 2.68 6.76
C ILE A 615 14.64 2.61 5.32
N ASN A 616 14.89 3.68 4.55
CA ASN A 616 14.54 3.75 3.13
C ASN A 616 15.73 3.28 2.29
N LEU A 617 15.51 2.28 1.44
CA LEU A 617 16.53 1.63 0.60
C LEU A 617 16.13 1.70 -0.87
N LYS A 618 17.12 1.82 -1.76
CA LYS A 618 16.95 1.74 -3.21
C LYS A 618 17.84 0.65 -3.80
N GLU A 619 17.26 -0.23 -4.61
CA GLU A 619 18.00 -1.22 -5.38
C GLU A 619 18.77 -0.54 -6.50
N LEU A 620 20.08 -0.75 -6.48
CA LEU A 620 21.01 -0.33 -7.52
C LEU A 620 21.25 -1.48 -8.50
N ASP A 621 21.76 -1.13 -9.67
CA ASP A 621 22.22 -2.15 -10.60
C ASP A 621 23.39 -2.94 -9.98
N ARG A 622 23.50 -4.21 -10.35
CA ARG A 622 24.58 -5.06 -9.84
C ARG A 622 25.92 -4.49 -10.30
N PRO A 623 26.92 -4.40 -9.41
CA PRO A 623 28.25 -3.98 -9.82
C PRO A 623 28.77 -4.89 -10.92
N LEU A 624 29.48 -4.34 -11.91
CA LEU A 624 29.97 -5.07 -13.09
C LEU A 624 30.75 -6.35 -12.75
N PHE A 625 31.39 -6.41 -11.59
CA PHE A 625 32.14 -7.58 -11.11
C PHE A 625 31.26 -8.76 -10.66
N PHE A 626 29.94 -8.57 -10.52
CA PHE A 626 28.95 -9.59 -10.13
C PHE A 626 28.01 -10.01 -11.27
N GLN A 627 28.20 -9.47 -12.48
CA GLN A 627 27.38 -9.79 -13.65
C GLN A 627 27.83 -11.08 -14.34
#